data_AF-A0A926YAP6-F1
#
_entry.id   AF-A0A926YAP6-F1
#
_cell.length_a   1.000
_cell.length_b   1.000
_cell.length_c   1.000
_cell.angle_alpha   90.00
_cell.angle_beta   90.00
_cell.angle_gamma   90.00
#
_symmetry.space_group_name_H-M   'P 1'
#
loop_
_entity.id
_entity.type
_entity.pdbx_description
1 polymer ?
#
loop_
_entity_poly.entity_id
_entity_poly.type
_entity_poly.pdbx_seq_one_letter_code
_entity_poly.pdbx_strand_id
1 'polypeptide(L)' 'MDAKELLRRYAAGERNFARIKFSSQSLCEADLSGINLSGADLGALDLSRANLSNANLSRAKRCLVAI' A
#
# COMPACT_ATOMS: atom_id res chain seq x y z
N MET A 1 -2.38 -1.68 9.94
CA MET A 1 -1.84 -0.32 9.73
C MET A 1 -2.84 0.45 8.92
N ASP A 2 -3.03 1.73 9.25
CA ASP A 2 -4.01 2.59 8.60
C ASP A 2 -3.38 3.43 7.47
N ALA A 3 -4.14 3.78 6.44
CA ALA A 3 -3.69 4.58 5.29
C ALA A 3 -3.21 5.96 5.72
N LYS A 4 -3.91 6.59 6.67
CA LYS A 4 -3.46 7.87 7.25
C LYS A 4 -2.08 7.73 7.90
N GLU A 5 -1.86 6.62 8.60
CA GLU A 5 -0.59 6.34 9.25
C GLU A 5 0.49 6.02 8.21
N LEU A 6 0.16 5.29 7.15
CA LEU A 6 1.07 5.04 6.03
C LEU A 6 1.49 6.34 5.36
N LEU A 7 0.54 7.24 5.06
CA LEU A 7 0.83 8.52 4.43
C LEU A 7 1.71 9.39 5.32
N ARG A 8 1.49 9.38 6.64
CA ARG A 8 2.35 10.10 7.60
C ARG A 8 3.78 9.58 7.58
N ARG A 9 3.96 8.26 7.66
CA ARG A 9 5.30 7.65 7.63
C ARG A 9 5.98 7.80 6.27
N TYR A 10 5.22 7.69 5.19
CA TYR A 10 5.71 7.94 3.85
C TYR A 10 6.15 9.40 3.68
N ALA A 11 5.39 10.36 4.19
CA ALA A 11 5.76 11.77 4.23
C ALA A 11 7.02 12.01 5.10
N ALA A 12 7.22 11.20 6.14
CA ALA A 12 8.44 11.21 6.96
C ALA A 12 9.67 10.56 6.27
N GLY A 13 9.52 10.08 5.03
CA GLY A 13 10.61 9.47 4.26
C GLY A 13 10.72 7.95 4.40
N GLU A 14 9.85 7.31 5.19
CA GLU A 14 9.80 5.86 5.27
C GLU A 14 9.33 5.30 3.91
N ARG A 15 10.02 4.28 3.41
CA ARG A 15 9.67 3.60 2.15
C ARG A 15 9.47 2.10 2.34
N ASN A 16 9.84 1.56 3.50
CA ASN A 16 9.75 0.13 3.76
C ASN A 16 8.49 -0.23 4.55
N PHE A 17 7.49 -0.74 3.85
CA PHE A 17 6.22 -1.19 4.39
C PHE A 17 5.98 -2.67 4.08
N ALA A 18 7.07 -3.43 3.95
CA ALA A 18 7.01 -4.85 3.61
C ALA A 18 6.29 -5.66 4.69
N ARG A 19 5.48 -6.64 4.26
CA ARG A 19 4.75 -7.59 5.12
C ARG A 19 3.76 -6.95 6.09
N ILE A 20 3.39 -5.69 5.87
CA ILE A 20 2.39 -4.99 6.67
C ILE A 20 0.99 -5.46 6.26
N LYS A 21 0.11 -5.60 7.26
CA LYS A 21 -1.33 -5.84 7.04
C LYS A 21 -2.10 -4.53 7.17
N PHE A 22 -2.88 -4.20 6.16
CA PHE A 22 -3.76 -3.03 6.17
C PHE A 22 -5.15 -3.42 6.67
N SER A 23 -5.76 -2.54 7.49
CA SER A 23 -7.01 -2.82 8.17
C SER A 23 -8.21 -2.76 7.23
N SER A 24 -8.21 -1.78 6.31
CA SER A 24 -9.18 -1.49 5.25
C SER A 24 -9.10 0.01 5.00
N GLN A 25 -8.68 0.47 3.82
CA GLN A 25 -8.69 1.90 3.47
C GLN A 25 -8.65 2.15 1.97
N SER A 26 -9.09 3.34 1.58
CA SER A 26 -8.79 3.90 0.27
C SER A 26 -7.46 4.68 0.35
N LEU A 27 -6.52 4.28 -0.49
CA LEU A 27 -5.31 5.00 -0.87
C LEU A 27 -5.49 5.54 -2.30
N CYS A 28 -6.73 5.84 -2.69
CA CYS A 28 -7.05 6.35 -4.02
C CYS A 28 -6.28 7.66 -4.26
N GLU A 29 -5.68 7.79 -5.45
CA GLU A 29 -4.89 8.95 -5.89
C GLU A 29 -3.63 9.24 -5.04
N ALA A 30 -3.21 8.34 -4.14
CA ALA A 30 -2.00 8.53 -3.35
C ALA A 30 -0.71 8.38 -4.20
N ASP A 31 0.27 9.26 -4.00
CA ASP A 31 1.62 9.07 -4.53
C ASP A 31 2.46 8.20 -3.58
N LEU A 32 2.68 6.96 -4.00
CA LEU A 32 3.45 5.95 -3.29
C LEU A 32 4.63 5.45 -4.16
N SER A 33 5.18 6.33 -4.99
CA SER A 33 6.30 5.99 -5.87
C SER A 33 7.53 5.49 -5.08
N GLY A 34 8.10 4.38 -5.53
CA GLY A 34 9.25 3.73 -4.88
C GLY A 34 8.94 3.04 -3.55
N ILE A 35 7.67 2.92 -3.14
CA ILE A 35 7.30 2.23 -1.90
C ILE A 35 7.62 0.73 -1.96
N ASN A 36 8.13 0.15 -0.88
CA ASN A 36 8.27 -1.29 -0.73
C ASN A 36 7.10 -1.87 0.06
N LEU A 37 6.18 -2.55 -0.62
CA LEU A 37 5.04 -3.27 -0.06
C LEU A 37 5.20 -4.79 -0.25
N SER A 38 6.44 -5.28 -0.37
CA SER A 38 6.68 -6.71 -0.61
C SER A 38 6.09 -7.57 0.51
N GLY A 39 5.31 -8.59 0.15
CA GLY A 39 4.62 -9.45 1.12
C GLY A 39 3.49 -8.79 1.91
N ALA A 40 3.16 -7.52 1.65
CA ALA A 40 2.07 -6.82 2.33
C ALA A 40 0.70 -7.38 1.92
N ASP A 41 -0.28 -7.31 2.80
CA ASP A 41 -1.67 -7.70 2.52
C ASP A 41 -2.47 -6.48 2.06
N LEU A 42 -2.65 -6.38 0.74
CA LEU A 42 -3.34 -5.28 0.05
C LEU A 42 -4.80 -5.66 -0.30
N GLY A 43 -5.32 -6.78 0.21
CA GLY A 43 -6.60 -7.35 -0.23
C GLY A 43 -7.83 -6.45 -0.05
N ALA A 44 -7.79 -5.51 0.89
CA ALA A 44 -8.88 -4.58 1.18
C ALA A 44 -8.50 -3.11 0.92
N LEU A 45 -7.39 -2.86 0.20
CA LEU A 45 -6.96 -1.52 -0.14
C LEU A 45 -7.48 -1.11 -1.52
N ASP A 46 -8.24 -0.02 -1.55
CA ASP A 46 -8.53 0.66 -2.80
C ASP A 46 -7.31 1.50 -3.21
N LEU A 47 -6.58 1.03 -4.22
CA LEU A 47 -5.40 1.67 -4.80
C LEU A 47 -5.74 2.33 -6.16
N SER A 48 -7.02 2.59 -6.43
CA SER A 48 -7.45 3.23 -7.67
C SER A 48 -6.71 4.54 -7.88
N ARG A 49 -6.14 4.76 -9.07
CA ARG A 49 -5.37 5.98 -9.41
C ARG A 49 -4.13 6.25 -8.53
N ALA A 50 -3.72 5.35 -7.64
CA ALA A 50 -2.51 5.53 -6.87
C ALA A 50 -1.27 5.46 -7.77
N ASN A 51 -0.30 6.35 -7.57
CA ASN A 51 0.99 6.28 -8.27
C ASN A 51 1.90 5.27 -7.55
N LEU A 52 2.06 4.09 -8.15
CA LEU A 52 2.92 3.01 -7.68
C LEU A 52 4.18 2.84 -8.56
N SER A 53 4.61 3.90 -9.25
CA SER A 53 5.82 3.87 -10.08
C SER A 53 7.03 3.45 -9.25
N ASN A 54 7.81 2.47 -9.71
CA ASN A 54 8.94 1.88 -8.99
C ASN A 54 8.60 1.19 -7.64
N ALA A 55 7.32 0.95 -7.34
CA ALA A 55 6.94 0.24 -6.12
C ALA A 55 7.32 -1.25 -6.16
N ASN A 56 7.80 -1.79 -5.04
CA ASN A 56 8.03 -3.21 -4.87
C ASN A 56 6.78 -3.89 -4.29
N LEU A 57 6.01 -4.56 -5.14
CA LEU A 57 4.82 -5.34 -4.76
C LEU A 57 5.08 -6.85 -4.73
N SER A 58 6.34 -7.27 -4.70
CA SER A 58 6.70 -8.70 -4.76
C SER A 58 6.03 -9.49 -3.65
N ARG A 59 5.30 -10.57 -3.99
CA ARG A 59 4.55 -11.40 -3.03
C ARG A 59 3.48 -10.66 -2.23
N ALA A 60 3.10 -9.44 -2.62
CA ALA A 60 1.97 -8.76 -2.01
C ALA A 60 0.71 -9.63 -2.18
N LYS A 61 0.01 -9.87 -1.08
CA LYS A 61 -1.22 -10.65 -1.07
C LYS A 61 -2.35 -9.73 -1.49
N ARG A 62 -3.11 -10.15 -2.50
CA ARG A 62 -4.44 -9.60 -2.75
C ARG A 62 -5.41 -10.65 -2.26
N CYS A 63 -6.17 -10.33 -1.22
CA CYS A 63 -7.35 -11.13 -0.89
C CYS A 63 -8.35 -10.94 -2.05
N LEU A 64 -8.71 -12.04 -2.70
CA LEU A 64 -9.65 -12.03 -3.81
C LEU A 64 -11.05 -11.85 -3.23
N VAL A 65 -11.53 -10.61 -3.14
CA VAL A 65 -12.96 -10.33 -3.10
C VAL A 65 -13.26 -9.52 -4.34
N ALA A 66 -13.45 -10.26 -5.44
CA ALA A 66 -14.09 -9.75 -6.63
C ALA A 66 -15.49 -10.35 -6.68
N ILE A 67 -16.47 -9.45 -6.81
CA ILE A 67 -17.94 -9.63 -6.90
C ILE A 67 -18.64 -9.73 -5.53
#